data_AF-A0A4U6LTV6-F1
#
_entry.id   AF-A0A4U6LTV6-F1
#
_cell.length_a   1.000
_cell.length_b   1.000
_cell.length_c   1.000
_cell.angle_alpha   90.00
_cell.angle_beta   90.00
_cell.angle_gamma   90.00
#
_symmetry.space_group_name_H-M   'P 1'
#
loop_
_entity.id
_entity.type
_entity.pdbx_description
1 polymer ?
#
loop_
_entity_poly.entity_id
_entity_poly.type
_entity_poly.pdbx_seq_one_letter_code
_entity_poly.pdbx_strand_id
1 'polypeptide(L)'
;MKGGITIIELAAICYAGVAALREATGGGEQLDFVDLEPDAQGVVIDYITQALTGRPIPQTTEGNVVRKIMNVVRDEKKTLKYA
;
A
#
# COMPACT_ATOMS: atom_id res chain seq x y z
N MET A 1 6.82 -22.96 -6.71
CA MET A 1 5.56 -22.47 -6.11
C MET A 1 5.60 -20.95 -6.19
N LYS A 2 4.68 -20.30 -6.90
CA LYS A 2 4.65 -18.83 -7.00
C LYS A 2 4.20 -18.27 -5.65
N GLY A 3 5.14 -17.77 -4.85
CA GLY A 3 4.86 -17.05 -3.62
C GLY A 3 4.03 -15.81 -3.94
N GLY A 4 2.78 -15.79 -3.49
CA GLY A 4 1.92 -14.62 -3.60
C GLY A 4 2.20 -13.67 -2.43
N ILE A 5 2.23 -12.37 -2.72
CA ILE A 5 2.30 -11.32 -1.69
C ILE A 5 1.05 -11.40 -0.81
N THR A 6 1.24 -11.49 0.50
CA THR A 6 0.16 -11.46 1.49
C THR A 6 -0.42 -10.05 1.63
N ILE A 7 -1.62 -9.92 2.22
CA ILE A 7 -2.24 -8.61 2.46
C ILE A 7 -1.38 -7.75 3.40
N ILE A 8 -0.70 -8.37 4.37
CA ILE A 8 0.17 -7.68 5.32
C ILE A 8 1.43 -7.13 4.62
N GLU A 9 2.08 -7.94 3.79
CA GLU A 9 3.24 -7.48 3.01
C GLU A 9 2.84 -6.36 2.03
N LEU A 10 1.66 -6.48 1.39
CA LEU A 10 1.12 -5.44 0.53
C LEU A 10 0.83 -4.15 1.31
N ALA A 11 0.32 -4.27 2.54
CA ALA A 11 0.09 -3.14 3.44
C ALA A 11 1.38 -2.44 3.84
N ALA A 12 2.42 -3.20 4.18
CA ALA A 12 3.73 -2.66 4.46
C ALA A 12 4.32 -1.89 3.27
N ILE A 13 4.22 -2.44 2.04
CA ILE A 13 4.68 -1.76 0.81
C ILE A 13 3.91 -0.45 0.57
N CYS A 14 2.59 -0.49 0.73
CA CYS A 14 1.75 0.69 0.53
C CYS A 14 2.06 1.77 1.56
N TYR A 15 2.21 1.37 2.83
CA TYR A 15 2.54 2.30 3.90
C TYR A 15 3.94 2.89 3.74
N ALA A 16 4.95 2.10 3.35
CA ALA A 16 6.29 2.61 3.07
C ALA A 16 6.30 3.73 2.02
N GLY A 17 5.49 3.57 0.95
CA GLY A 17 5.33 4.63 -0.06
C GLY A 17 4.66 5.89 0.49
N VAL A 18 3.68 5.74 1.38
CA VAL A 18 3.01 6.88 2.05
C VAL A 18 3.94 7.57 3.03
N ALA A 19 4.66 6.79 3.84
CA ALA A 19 5.62 7.24 4.83
C ALA A 19 6.75 8.05 4.16
N ALA A 20 7.38 7.51 3.12
CA ALA A 20 8.41 8.21 2.35
C ALA A 20 7.92 9.53 1.74
N LEU A 21 6.66 9.57 1.28
CA LEU A 21 6.07 10.81 0.77
C LEU A 21 5.87 11.83 1.89
N ARG A 22 5.37 11.41 3.06
CA ARG A 22 5.18 12.28 4.22
C ARG A 22 6.53 12.85 4.69
N GLU A 23 7.56 12.01 4.79
CA GLU A 23 8.93 12.43 5.11
C GLU A 23 9.45 13.48 4.14
N ALA A 24 9.32 13.23 2.83
CA ALA A 24 9.75 14.17 1.79
C ALA A 24 8.98 15.51 1.82
N THR A 25 7.74 15.52 2.32
CA THR A 25 6.93 16.74 2.49
C THR A 25 7.16 17.46 3.83
N GLY A 26 8.15 17.03 4.63
CA GLY A 26 8.53 17.67 5.89
C GLY A 26 7.86 17.08 7.14
N GLY A 27 7.26 15.90 7.04
CA GLY A 27 6.53 15.23 8.13
C GLY A 27 7.41 14.59 9.23
N GLY A 28 8.75 14.67 9.10
CA GLY A 28 9.68 13.94 9.97
C GLY A 28 9.65 12.42 9.74
N GLU A 29 10.61 11.72 10.33
CA GLU A 29 10.76 10.27 10.24
C GLU A 29 9.45 9.56 10.63
N GLN A 30 9.00 8.64 9.78
CA GLN A 30 7.81 7.85 10.02
C GLN A 30 8.22 6.48 10.60
N LEU A 31 7.35 5.90 11.43
CA LEU A 31 7.55 4.53 11.91
C LEU A 31 7.48 3.54 10.76
N ASP A 32 7.99 2.32 10.94
CA ASP A 32 7.71 1.22 10.03
C ASP A 32 6.27 0.70 10.22
N PHE A 33 5.69 0.10 9.18
CA PHE A 33 4.32 -0.41 9.21
C PHE A 33 4.07 -1.37 10.39
N VAL A 34 5.06 -2.22 10.69
CA VAL A 34 4.97 -3.24 11.75
C VAL A 34 4.95 -2.64 13.15
N ASP A 35 5.44 -1.40 13.30
CA ASP A 35 5.54 -0.68 14.57
C ASP A 35 4.35 0.28 14.78
N LEU A 36 3.45 0.38 13.81
CA LEU A 36 2.21 1.14 13.97
C LEU A 36 1.25 0.45 14.95
N GLU A 37 0.49 1.26 15.68
CA GLU A 37 -0.66 0.76 16.44
C GLU A 37 -1.65 0.02 15.53
N PRO A 38 -2.31 -1.04 16.01
CA PRO A 38 -3.20 -1.88 15.20
C PRO A 38 -4.29 -1.10 14.45
N ASP A 39 -4.82 -0.04 15.05
CA ASP A 39 -5.84 0.81 14.42
C ASP A 39 -5.28 1.54 13.19
N ALA A 40 -4.04 2.03 13.27
CA ALA A 40 -3.38 2.70 12.15
C ALA A 40 -3.01 1.72 11.03
N GLN A 41 -2.58 0.51 11.38
CA GLN A 41 -2.40 -0.57 10.41
C GLN A 41 -3.73 -0.90 9.71
N GLY A 42 -4.82 -0.96 10.48
CA GLY A 42 -6.17 -1.23 10.00
C GLY A 42 -6.65 -0.25 8.92
N VAL A 43 -6.34 1.04 9.06
CA VAL A 43 -6.68 2.06 8.05
C VAL A 43 -6.01 1.77 6.70
N VAL A 44 -4.72 1.43 6.71
CA VAL A 44 -3.98 1.11 5.48
C VAL A 44 -4.53 -0.17 4.84
N ILE A 45 -4.78 -1.19 5.66
CA ILE A 45 -5.36 -2.47 5.21
C ILE A 45 -6.75 -2.26 4.61
N ASP A 46 -7.57 -1.37 5.19
CA ASP A 46 -8.90 -1.06 4.67
C ASP A 46 -8.81 -0.40 3.28
N TYR A 47 -7.89 0.55 3.07
CA TYR A 47 -7.70 1.16 1.73
C TYR A 47 -7.27 0.14 0.68
N ILE A 48 -6.43 -0.82 1.05
CA ILE A 48 -6.01 -1.92 0.16
C ILE A 48 -7.18 -2.86 -0.11
N THR A 49 -7.97 -3.18 0.91
CA THR A 49 -9.16 -4.02 0.78
C THR A 49 -10.19 -3.37 -0.15
N GLN A 50 -10.43 -2.07 0.01
CA GLN A 50 -11.28 -1.29 -0.88
C GLN A 50 -10.74 -1.33 -2.32
N ALA A 51 -9.43 -1.09 -2.50
CA ALA A 51 -8.78 -1.17 -3.80
C ALA A 51 -9.01 -2.54 -4.45
N LEU A 52 -8.70 -3.63 -3.74
CA LEU A 52 -8.81 -5.02 -4.20
C LEU A 52 -10.24 -5.41 -4.55
N THR A 53 -11.21 -4.96 -3.76
CA THR A 53 -12.65 -5.25 -3.94
C THR A 53 -13.35 -4.35 -4.95
N GLY A 54 -12.63 -3.37 -5.55
CA GLY A 54 -13.19 -2.45 -6.53
C GLY A 54 -14.04 -1.33 -5.92
N ARG A 55 -13.96 -1.14 -4.59
CA ARG A 55 -14.56 -0.01 -3.89
C ARG A 55 -13.73 1.25 -4.10
N PRO A 56 -14.36 2.44 -4.10
CA PRO A 56 -13.63 3.69 -4.25
C PRO A 56 -12.71 3.94 -3.05
N ILE A 57 -11.40 3.97 -3.30
CA ILE A 57 -10.41 4.47 -2.32
C ILE A 57 -10.59 5.99 -2.17
N PRO A 58 -10.50 6.55 -0.95
CA PRO A 58 -10.58 8.00 -0.72
C PRO A 58 -9.64 8.80 -1.62
N GLN A 59 -10.08 10.00 -2.04
CA GLN A 59 -9.27 10.93 -2.84
C GLN A 59 -8.31 11.74 -1.96
N THR A 60 -7.52 11.04 -1.14
CA THR A 60 -6.46 11.62 -0.31
C THR A 60 -5.11 11.39 -0.97
N THR A 61 -4.08 12.12 -0.53
CA THR A 61 -2.69 11.90 -0.97
C THR A 61 -2.27 10.44 -0.78
N GLU A 62 -2.67 9.84 0.34
CA GLU A 62 -2.37 8.45 0.70
C GLU A 62 -3.15 7.47 -0.15
N GLY A 63 -4.45 7.72 -0.34
CA GLY A 63 -5.29 6.92 -1.24
C GLY A 63 -4.77 6.94 -2.67
N ASN A 64 -4.16 8.04 -3.13
CA ASN A 64 -3.53 8.13 -4.44
C ASN A 64 -2.25 7.29 -4.54
N VAL A 65 -1.41 7.27 -3.50
CA VAL A 65 -0.22 6.40 -3.44
C VAL A 65 -0.62 4.93 -3.46
N VAL A 66 -1.58 4.53 -2.60
CA VAL A 66 -2.13 3.17 -2.57
C VAL A 66 -2.67 2.78 -3.94
N ARG A 67 -3.45 3.64 -4.60
CA ARG A 67 -3.99 3.37 -5.94
C ARG A 67 -2.90 3.13 -6.98
N LYS A 68 -1.82 3.91 -6.97
CA LYS A 68 -0.69 3.73 -7.90
C LYS A 68 0.00 2.39 -7.68
N ILE A 69 0.30 2.03 -6.43
CA ILE A 69 0.93 0.74 -6.08
C ILE A 69 0.01 -0.42 -6.48
N MET A 70 -1.28 -0.33 -6.17
CA MET A 70 -2.27 -1.34 -6.52
C MET A 70 -2.44 -1.53 -8.02
N ASN A 71 -2.28 -0.48 -8.83
CA ASN A 71 -2.28 -0.62 -10.28
C ASN A 71 -1.08 -1.42 -10.77
N VAL A 72 0.12 -1.20 -10.21
CA VAL A 72 1.33 -1.98 -10.54
C VAL A 72 1.16 -3.45 -10.13
N VAL A 73 0.74 -3.71 -8.89
CA VAL A 73 0.57 -5.09 -8.37
C VAL A 73 -0.53 -5.85 -9.13
N ARG A 74 -1.62 -5.17 -9.52
CA ARG A 74 -2.66 -5.76 -10.39
C ARG A 74 -2.13 -6.06 -11.79
N ASP A 75 -1.23 -5.22 -12.29
CA ASP A 75 -0.59 -5.43 -13.58
C ASP A 75 0.43 -6.57 -13.52
N GLU A 76 1.23 -6.72 -12.45
CA GLU A 76 2.20 -7.84 -12.31
C GLU A 76 1.56 -9.24 -12.36
N LYS A 77 0.31 -9.38 -11.89
CA LYS A 77 -0.48 -10.62 -12.12
C LYS A 77 -0.71 -10.91 -13.61
N LYS A 78 -0.60 -9.90 -14.48
CA LYS A 78 -0.65 -9.96 -15.95
C LYS A 78 0.73 -9.81 -16.63
N THR A 79 1.72 -9.16 -15.99
CA THR A 79 2.98 -8.73 -16.63
C THR A 79 4.26 -9.40 -16.13
N LEU A 80 4.23 -10.33 -15.17
CA LEU A 80 5.39 -11.22 -14.93
C LEU A 80 5.53 -12.26 -16.06
N LYS A 81 6.00 -11.77 -17.21
CA LYS A 81 6.45 -12.52 -18.40
C LYS A 81 7.82 -12.00 -18.85
N TYR A 82 8.72 -11.61 -17.97
CA TYR A 82 10.13 -11.44 -18.37
C TYR A 82 11.09 -11.83 -17.25
N ALA A 83 12.08 -12.62 -17.69
CA ALA A 83 13.25 -13.20 -17.02
C ALA A 83 13.00 -14.51 -16.24
#